data_AF-A0AAD6Q9B5-F1
#
_entry.id   AF-A0AAD6Q9B5-F1
#
_cell.length_a   1.000
_cell.length_b   1.000
_cell.length_c   1.000
_cell.angle_alpha   90.00
_cell.angle_beta   90.00
_cell.angle_gamma   90.00
#
_symmetry.space_group_name_H-M   'P 1'
#
loop_
_entity.id
_entity.type
_entity.pdbx_description
1 polymer ?
#
loop_
_entity_poly.entity_id
_entity_poly.type
_entity_poly.pdbx_seq_one_letter_code
_entity_poly.pdbx_strand_id
1 'polypeptide(L)'
;MCSPVDMRDEISSQGLTQFAQNYAQKGIVRLKEIFTPGTLQVPKTESALKELESIHKVLDLYVWLSFRLEDSFPDRELAASQKAICGLLIEEFLERFGWQKQPKTRKLPSRVNSGFLLSKETRQHV
;
A
#
# COMPACT_ATOMS: atom_id res chain seq x y z
N MET A 1 -5.23 10.24 -20.10
CA MET A 1 -4.37 9.36 -19.27
C MET A 1 -4.97 9.30 -17.88
N CYS A 2 -5.22 8.10 -17.33
CA CYS A 2 -5.70 7.96 -15.95
C CYS A 2 -4.57 8.23 -14.96
N SER A 3 -4.85 9.04 -13.95
CA SER A 3 -4.00 9.18 -12.77
C SER A 3 -3.94 7.83 -12.02
N PRO A 4 -2.81 7.43 -11.41
CA PRO A 4 -2.67 6.15 -10.70
C PRO A 4 -3.48 6.07 -9.37
N VAL A 5 -4.36 7.03 -9.10
CA VAL A 5 -5.12 7.14 -7.85
C VAL A 5 -6.17 6.04 -7.74
N ASP A 6 -6.11 5.29 -6.65
CA ASP A 6 -7.21 4.42 -6.24
C ASP A 6 -8.32 5.28 -5.64
N MET A 7 -9.41 5.47 -6.39
CA MET A 7 -10.57 6.25 -5.95
C MET A 7 -11.39 5.58 -4.83
N ARG A 8 -11.10 4.32 -4.49
CA ARG A 8 -11.75 3.63 -3.35
C ARG A 8 -11.18 4.04 -2.01
N ASP A 9 -10.04 4.73 -2.01
CA ASP A 9 -9.45 5.32 -0.83
C ASP A 9 -9.92 6.76 -0.65
N GLU A 10 -10.67 7.02 0.42
CA GLU A 10 -11.30 8.33 0.69
C GLU A 10 -10.25 9.45 0.80
N ILE A 11 -9.13 9.17 1.47
CA ILE A 11 -8.03 10.14 1.63
C ILE A 11 -7.39 10.46 0.27
N SER A 12 -7.10 9.44 -0.56
CA SER A 12 -6.53 9.65 -1.89
C SER A 12 -7.46 10.42 -2.82
N SER A 13 -8.76 10.09 -2.83
CA SER A 13 -9.76 10.78 -3.65
C SER A 13 -9.98 12.24 -3.21
N GLN A 14 -9.98 12.50 -1.90
CA GLN A 14 -10.05 13.85 -1.36
C GLN A 14 -8.79 14.67 -1.70
N GLY A 15 -7.60 14.07 -1.56
CA GLY A 15 -6.33 14.70 -1.92
C GLY A 15 -6.29 15.10 -3.40
N LEU A 16 -6.70 14.20 -4.29
CA LEU A 16 -6.84 14.49 -5.72
C LEU A 16 -7.82 15.65 -5.98
N THR A 17 -8.98 15.64 -5.32
CA THR A 17 -9.99 16.69 -5.47
C THR A 17 -9.45 18.05 -5.04
N GLN A 18 -8.73 18.12 -3.92
CA GLN A 18 -8.11 19.36 -3.45
C GLN A 18 -7.03 19.86 -4.41
N PHE A 19 -6.19 18.97 -4.95
CA PHE A 19 -5.20 19.35 -5.95
C PHE A 19 -5.86 19.92 -7.21
N ALA A 20 -6.89 19.25 -7.72
CA ALA A 20 -7.63 19.72 -8.90
C ALA A 20 -8.31 21.08 -8.67
N GLN A 21 -8.93 21.29 -7.51
CA GLN A 21 -9.56 22.56 -7.13
C GLN A 21 -8.54 23.69 -7.02
N ASN A 22 -7.44 23.46 -6.32
CA ASN A 22 -6.38 24.46 -6.15
C ASN A 22 -5.73 24.83 -7.48
N TYR A 23 -5.47 23.82 -8.33
CA TYR A 23 -4.95 24.03 -9.67
C TYR A 23 -5.91 24.87 -10.53
N ALA A 24 -7.21 24.52 -10.55
CA ALA A 24 -8.21 25.24 -11.34
C ALA A 24 -8.39 26.70 -10.89
N GLN A 25 -8.24 27.00 -9.59
CA GLN A 25 -8.44 28.34 -9.04
C GLN A 25 -7.18 29.21 -9.11
N LYS A 26 -6.00 28.65 -8.86
CA LYS A 26 -4.76 29.40 -8.61
C LYS A 26 -3.64 29.06 -9.57
N GLY A 27 -3.78 27.99 -10.35
CA GLY A 27 -2.73 27.47 -11.23
C GLY A 27 -1.54 26.84 -10.49
N ILE A 28 -1.48 26.92 -9.16
CA ILE A 28 -0.38 26.42 -8.33
C ILE A 28 -0.94 25.66 -7.12
N VAL A 29 -0.38 24.49 -6.87
CA VAL A 29 -0.73 23.57 -5.79
C VAL A 29 0.51 23.38 -4.90
N ARG A 30 0.51 24.02 -3.73
CA ARG A 30 1.61 23.90 -2.77
C ARG A 30 1.36 22.77 -1.78
N LEU A 31 2.41 22.03 -1.44
CA LEU A 31 2.36 20.98 -0.43
C LEU A 31 2.75 21.54 0.94
N LYS A 32 2.04 21.12 1.99
CA LYS A 32 2.43 21.40 3.38
C LYS A 32 3.24 20.24 3.94
N GLU A 33 4.13 20.54 4.87
CA GLU A 33 4.82 19.52 5.64
C GLU A 33 3.85 18.88 6.64
N ILE A 34 3.77 17.55 6.60
CA ILE A 34 2.87 16.69 7.38
C ILE A 34 3.65 16.06 8.53
N PHE A 35 4.88 15.61 8.25
CA PHE A 35 5.76 14.97 9.23
C PHE A 35 6.73 16.00 9.81
N THR A 36 6.54 16.30 11.09
CA THR A 36 7.49 17.10 11.87
C THR A 36 8.21 16.17 12.86
N PRO A 37 9.38 16.55 13.38
CA PRO A 37 10.12 15.72 14.34
C PRO A 37 9.28 15.22 15.53
N GLY A 38 8.29 15.99 15.97
CA GLY A 38 7.38 15.60 17.05
C GLY A 38 6.26 14.64 16.65
N THR A 39 5.94 14.53 15.36
CA THR A 39 4.83 13.70 14.84
C THR A 39 5.29 12.44 14.11
N LEU A 40 6.61 12.24 13.95
CA LEU A 40 7.22 11.03 13.40
C LEU A 40 7.08 9.85 14.37
N GLN A 41 6.04 9.04 14.18
CA GLN A 41 5.79 7.85 14.99
C GLN A 41 5.36 6.68 14.11
N VAL A 42 5.87 5.49 14.42
CA VAL A 42 5.41 4.25 13.79
C VAL A 42 3.95 4.03 14.18
N PRO A 43 3.05 3.70 13.22
CA PRO A 43 1.68 3.35 13.52
C PRO A 43 1.59 2.28 14.61
N LYS A 44 0.52 2.31 15.41
CA LYS A 44 0.29 1.28 16.46
C LYS A 44 -0.93 0.41 16.16
N THR A 45 -1.74 0.82 15.19
CA THR A 45 -2.99 0.17 14.82
C THR A 45 -3.07 0.01 13.30
N GLU A 46 -3.86 -0.97 12.85
CA GLU A 46 -4.10 -1.20 11.43
C GLU A 46 -4.81 -0.02 10.75
N SER A 47 -5.68 0.69 11.48
CA SER A 47 -6.32 1.92 10.98
C SER A 47 -5.30 3.03 10.72
N ALA A 48 -4.37 3.25 11.65
CA ALA A 48 -3.31 4.25 11.50
C ALA A 48 -2.32 3.88 10.39
N LEU A 49 -2.06 2.58 10.20
CA LEU A 49 -1.29 2.11 9.05
C LEU A 49 -2.01 2.44 7.73
N LYS A 50 -3.31 2.14 7.65
CA LYS A 50 -4.10 2.42 6.45
C LYS A 50 -4.12 3.91 6.11
N GLU A 51 -4.28 4.78 7.11
CA GLU A 51 -4.19 6.23 6.93
C GLU A 51 -2.81 6.65 6.39
N LEU A 52 -1.73 6.07 6.93
CA LEU A 52 -0.37 6.35 6.47
C LEU A 52 -0.12 5.87 5.03
N GLU A 53 -0.65 4.70 4.65
CA GLU A 53 -0.61 4.19 3.27
C GLU A 53 -1.35 5.12 2.30
N SER A 54 -2.50 5.65 2.72
CA SER A 54 -3.26 6.62 1.93
C SER A 54 -2.50 7.93 1.76
N ILE A 55 -1.85 8.44 2.81
CA ILE A 55 -0.96 9.61 2.72
C ILE A 55 0.20 9.34 1.74
N HIS A 56 0.83 8.17 1.82
CA HIS A 56 1.89 7.78 0.89
C HIS A 56 1.41 7.83 -0.57
N LYS A 57 0.19 7.34 -0.86
CA LYS A 57 -0.42 7.41 -2.20
C LYS A 57 -0.69 8.85 -2.67
N VAL A 58 -1.15 9.72 -1.77
CA VAL A 58 -1.36 11.16 -2.09
C VAL A 58 -0.03 11.85 -2.41
N LEU A 59 1.03 11.54 -1.67
CA LEU A 59 2.37 12.09 -1.93
C LEU A 59 2.95 11.57 -3.25
N ASP A 60 2.76 10.28 -3.55
CA ASP A 60 3.12 9.69 -4.85
C ASP A 60 2.38 10.37 -6.01
N LEU A 61 1.08 10.62 -5.86
CA LEU A 61 0.29 11.39 -6.81
C LEU A 61 0.85 12.81 -7.02
N TYR A 62 1.21 13.51 -5.95
CA TYR A 62 1.79 14.86 -6.05
C TYR A 62 3.08 14.82 -6.86
N VAL A 63 3.98 13.88 -6.56
CA VAL A 63 5.22 13.67 -7.31
C VAL A 63 4.92 13.38 -8.79
N TRP A 64 3.97 12.48 -9.07
CA TRP A 64 3.57 12.15 -10.43
C TRP A 64 3.00 13.34 -11.22
N LEU A 65 2.24 14.23 -10.57
CA LEU A 65 1.73 15.46 -11.16
C LEU A 65 2.85 16.47 -11.41
N SER A 66 3.83 16.57 -10.50
CA SER A 66 4.99 17.48 -10.64
C SER A 66 5.86 17.20 -11.87
N PHE A 67 5.92 15.95 -12.35
CA PHE A 67 6.61 15.61 -13.60
C PHE A 67 5.89 16.08 -14.86
N ARG A 68 4.58 16.38 -14.78
CA ARG A 68 3.77 16.83 -15.94
C ARG A 68 3.44 18.31 -15.90
N LEU A 69 3.33 18.87 -14.70
CA LEU A 69 2.86 20.23 -14.43
C LEU A 69 3.84 20.91 -13.46
N GLU A 70 5.12 20.96 -13.83
CA GLU A 70 6.23 21.38 -12.96
C GLU A 70 6.01 22.78 -12.36
N ASP A 71 5.56 23.74 -13.16
CA ASP A 71 5.27 25.11 -12.70
C ASP A 71 4.12 25.18 -11.68
N SER A 72 3.22 24.21 -11.72
CA SER A 72 2.03 24.16 -10.89
C SER A 72 2.19 23.30 -9.64
N PHE A 73 3.18 22.40 -9.61
CA PHE A 73 3.46 21.50 -8.48
C PHE A 73 4.93 21.62 -8.07
N PRO A 74 5.34 22.77 -7.51
CA PRO A 74 6.75 23.10 -7.32
C PRO A 74 7.41 22.34 -6.15
N ASP A 75 6.64 21.78 -5.23
CA ASP A 75 7.17 21.21 -3.98
C ASP A 75 7.52 19.71 -4.12
N ARG A 76 8.07 19.29 -5.27
CA ARG A 76 8.36 17.88 -5.59
C ARG A 76 9.31 17.22 -4.58
N GLU A 77 10.41 17.89 -4.25
CA GLU A 77 11.42 17.36 -3.32
C GLU A 77 10.84 17.17 -1.90
N LEU A 78 9.97 18.09 -1.47
CA LEU A 78 9.23 17.96 -0.21
C LEU A 78 8.25 16.77 -0.27
N ALA A 79 7.55 16.57 -1.38
CA ALA A 79 6.66 15.42 -1.54
C ALA A 79 7.43 14.09 -1.52
N ALA A 80 8.56 14.02 -2.22
CA ALA A 80 9.40 12.83 -2.31
C ALA A 80 10.02 12.46 -0.95
N SER A 81 10.53 13.44 -0.20
CA SER A 81 11.08 13.21 1.15
C SER A 81 10.01 12.70 2.13
N GLN A 82 8.82 13.33 2.15
CA GLN A 82 7.72 12.87 2.99
C GLN A 82 7.20 11.48 2.58
N LYS A 83 7.18 11.18 1.27
CA LYS A 83 6.82 9.85 0.77
C LYS A 83 7.81 8.79 1.27
N ALA A 84 9.11 9.08 1.27
CA ALA A 84 10.13 8.18 1.80
C ALA A 84 9.94 7.94 3.30
N ILE A 85 9.63 8.99 4.08
CA ILE A 85 9.28 8.87 5.51
C ILE A 85 8.09 7.94 5.71
N CYS A 86 7.01 8.10 4.93
CA CYS A 86 5.87 7.16 5.01
C CYS A 86 6.31 5.72 4.75
N GLY A 87 7.11 5.48 3.71
CA GLY A 87 7.63 4.15 3.38
C GLY A 87 8.35 3.50 4.55
N LEU A 88 9.28 4.24 5.18
CA LEU A 88 10.03 3.75 6.34
C LEU A 88 9.11 3.39 7.53
N LEU A 89 8.12 4.23 7.83
CA LEU A 89 7.19 3.98 8.93
C LEU A 89 6.24 2.81 8.67
N ILE A 90 5.84 2.60 7.41
CA ILE A 90 5.04 1.44 6.97
C ILE A 90 5.89 0.17 7.08
N GLU A 91 7.12 0.18 6.56
CA GLU A 91 8.06 -0.95 6.62
C GLU A 91 8.31 -1.37 8.08
N GLU A 92 8.66 -0.43 8.95
CA GLU A 92 8.90 -0.69 10.38
C GLU A 92 7.65 -1.28 11.07
N PHE A 93 6.45 -0.83 10.72
CA PHE A 93 5.21 -1.43 11.24
C PHE A 93 5.06 -2.88 10.80
N LEU A 94 5.28 -3.16 9.51
CA LEU A 94 5.16 -4.50 8.94
C LEU A 94 6.24 -5.45 9.47
N GLU A 95 7.44 -4.97 9.77
CA GLU A 95 8.48 -5.77 10.43
C GLU A 95 8.08 -6.16 11.85
N ARG A 96 7.55 -5.22 12.64
CA ARG A 96 7.14 -5.49 14.03
C ARG A 96 5.88 -6.35 14.15
N PHE A 97 4.87 -6.08 13.32
CA PHE A 97 3.52 -6.65 13.48
C PHE A 97 3.15 -7.64 12.36
N GLY A 98 3.81 -7.61 11.20
CA GLY A 98 3.55 -8.53 10.09
C GLY A 98 3.96 -9.97 10.42
N TRP A 99 4.94 -10.17 11.30
CA TRP A 99 5.39 -11.51 11.70
C TRP A 99 4.49 -12.15 12.76
N GLN A 100 3.72 -11.34 13.51
CA GLN A 100 2.74 -11.82 14.50
C GLN A 100 1.49 -12.44 13.83
N LYS A 101 1.20 -12.09 12.56
CA LYS A 101 0.06 -12.59 11.80
C LYS A 101 0.37 -13.86 10.97
N GLN A 102 1.39 -14.65 11.32
CA GLN A 102 1.49 -15.99 10.72
C GLN A 102 0.34 -16.87 11.25
N PRO A 103 -0.51 -17.43 10.38
CA PRO A 103 -1.55 -18.35 10.83
C PRO A 103 -0.86 -19.53 11.48
N LYS A 104 -1.27 -19.88 12.71
CA LYS A 104 -0.98 -21.20 13.29
C LYS A 104 -1.32 -22.22 12.21
N THR A 105 -0.31 -22.86 11.63
CA THR A 105 -0.47 -23.97 10.70
C THR A 105 -1.43 -24.93 11.39
N ARG A 106 -2.69 -25.00 10.90
CA ARG A 106 -3.61 -26.07 11.30
C ARG A 106 -2.87 -27.33 10.88
N LYS A 107 -2.25 -28.01 11.84
CA LYS A 107 -1.71 -29.35 11.63
C LYS A 107 -2.87 -30.16 11.07
N LEU A 108 -2.80 -30.48 9.78
CA LEU A 108 -3.72 -31.47 9.21
C LEU A 108 -3.49 -32.75 10.03
N PRO A 109 -4.55 -33.38 10.57
CA PRO A 109 -4.39 -34.70 11.15
C PRO A 109 -3.93 -35.62 10.02
N SER A 110 -2.77 -36.26 10.23
CA SER A 110 -2.23 -37.27 9.35
C SER A 110 -3.24 -38.41 9.23
N ARG A 111 -4.02 -38.44 8.14
CA ARG A 111 -4.73 -39.65 7.74
C ARG A 111 -3.70 -40.62 7.15
N VAL A 112 -3.11 -41.40 8.03
CA VAL A 112 -2.59 -42.71 7.67
C VAL A 112 -3.82 -43.60 7.44
N ASN A 113 -4.06 -43.99 6.20
CA ASN A 113 -4.53 -45.34 5.93
C ASN A 113 -4.18 -45.74 4.50
N SER A 114 -3.13 -46.55 4.43
CA SER A 114 -2.69 -47.32 3.29
C SER A 114 -3.79 -48.32 2.91
N GLY A 115 -4.47 -48.07 1.79
CA GLY A 115 -5.38 -49.02 1.15
C GLY A 115 -4.90 -49.28 -0.26
N PHE A 116 -3.86 -50.10 -0.40
CA PHE A 116 -3.40 -50.64 -1.68
C PHE A 116 -4.46 -51.64 -2.16
N LEU A 117 -5.35 -51.20 -3.06
CA LEU A 117 -6.26 -52.12 -3.75
C LEU A 117 -5.74 -52.36 -5.17
N LEU A 118 -5.17 -53.57 -5.30
CA LEU A 118 -4.74 -54.23 -6.51
C LEU A 118 -5.75 -54.07 -7.65
N SER A 119 -5.30 -53.54 -8.78
CA SER A 119 -5.94 -53.83 -10.07
C SER A 119 -5.34 -55.14 -10.61
N LYS A 120 -6.08 -56.25 -10.51
CA LYS A 120 -5.75 -57.49 -11.20
C LYS A 120 -6.29 -57.41 -12.62
N GLU A 121 -5.51 -56.85 -13.52
CA GLU A 121 -5.76 -56.96 -14.96
C GLU A 121 -5.16 -58.28 -15.46
N THR A 122 -6.01 -59.29 -15.56
CA THR A 122 -5.66 -60.59 -16.16
C THR A 122 -5.88 -60.48 -17.67
N ARG A 123 -4.80 -60.23 -18.41
CA ARG A 123 -4.74 -60.52 -19.85
C ARG A 123 -4.46 -62.01 -20.00
N GLN A 124 -5.45 -62.78 -20.45
CA GLN A 124 -5.22 -64.10 -21.04
C GLN A 124 -5.21 -63.96 -22.57
N HIS A 125 -4.05 -64.25 -23.15
CA HIS A 125 -3.88 -64.67 -24.54
C HIS A 125 -4.05 -66.19 -24.58
N VAL A 126 -5.01 -66.71 -25.36
CA VAL A 126 -4.81 -67.69 -26.44
C VAL A 126 -5.88 -67.43 -27.49
#